data_AF-X1QIA8-F1
#
_entry.id   AF-X1QIA8-F1
#
_cell.length_a   1.000
_cell.length_b   1.000
_cell.length_c   1.000
_cell.angle_alpha   90.00
_cell.angle_beta   90.00
_cell.angle_gamma   90.00
#
_symmetry.space_group_name_H-M   'P 1'
#
loop_
_entity.id
_entity.type
_entity.pdbx_description
1 polymer ?
#
loop_
_entity_poly.entity_id
_entity_poly.type
_entity_poly.pdbx_seq_one_letter_code
_entity_poly.pdbx_strand_id
1 'polypeptide(L)'
;MKILGIVGSNRKKGNSYLLLKEMFWNLPEIEVRIIQVAELKIKPCKLCFKVCAKKAYQCMIKDDFEMLFKEMKSADGIIIACPFYFYIPSKFQPFLERLSCLDYFTQKRAIV
;
A
#
# COMPACT_ATOMS: atom_id res chain seq x y z
N MET A 1 -15.57 10.27 -8.12
CA MET A 1 -14.30 9.56 -8.40
C MET A 1 -13.41 9.70 -7.19
N LYS A 2 -12.94 8.58 -6.64
CA LYS A 2 -12.10 8.53 -5.43
C LYS A 2 -10.67 8.14 -5.79
N ILE A 3 -9.70 9.00 -5.46
CA ILE A 3 -8.28 8.74 -5.66
C ILE A 3 -7.58 8.57 -4.30
N LEU A 4 -6.82 7.49 -4.16
CA LEU A 4 -5.98 7.24 -3.00
C LEU A 4 -4.52 7.61 -3.29
N GLY A 5 -4.01 8.62 -2.60
CA GLY A 5 -2.59 8.94 -2.55
C GLY A 5 -1.88 8.12 -1.47
N ILE A 6 -0.85 7.36 -1.81
CA ILE A 6 -0.01 6.61 -0.87
C ILE A 6 1.38 7.22 -0.82
N VAL A 7 1.79 7.69 0.35
CA VAL A 7 3.12 8.29 0.57
C VAL A 7 4.05 7.28 1.23
N GLY A 8 5.16 6.97 0.55
CA GLY A 8 6.21 6.07 1.07
C GLY A 8 7.25 6.73 1.96
N SER A 9 7.32 8.07 1.98
CA SER A 9 8.32 8.80 2.77
C SER A 9 8.22 8.52 4.28
N ASN A 10 9.36 8.27 4.93
CA ASN A 10 9.47 8.24 6.40
C ASN A 10 9.34 9.63 7.06
N ARG A 11 9.58 10.71 6.32
CA ARG A 11 9.45 12.09 6.81
C ARG A 11 7.99 12.50 6.77
N LYS A 12 7.38 12.73 7.94
CA LYS A 12 6.01 13.23 8.07
C LYS A 12 5.86 14.55 7.31
N LYS A 13 4.83 14.65 6.46
CA LYS A 13 4.58 15.83 5.61
C LYS A 13 5.79 16.25 4.74
N GLY A 14 6.65 15.29 4.36
CA GLY A 14 7.82 15.54 3.50
C GLY A 14 7.46 15.76 2.03
N ASN A 15 8.48 15.88 1.16
CA ASN A 15 8.31 16.28 -0.25
C ASN A 15 7.32 15.40 -1.03
N SER A 16 7.33 14.08 -0.84
CA SER A 16 6.38 13.17 -1.51
C SER A 16 4.93 13.42 -1.10
N TYR A 17 4.70 13.81 0.17
CA TYR A 17 3.38 14.21 0.64
C TYR A 17 2.97 15.55 0.04
N LEU A 18 3.86 16.54 0.05
CA LEU A 18 3.61 17.86 -0.54
C LEU A 18 3.32 17.73 -2.05
N LEU A 19 4.06 16.90 -2.77
CA LEU A 19 3.83 16.66 -4.20
C LEU A 19 2.42 16.13 -4.47
N LEU A 20 1.96 15.12 -3.73
CA LEU A 20 0.59 14.63 -3.88
C LEU A 20 -0.43 15.71 -3.50
N LYS A 21 -0.18 16.44 -2.40
CA LYS A 21 -1.07 17.52 -1.96
C LYS A 21 -1.23 18.59 -3.04
N GLU A 22 -0.13 19.05 -3.64
CA GLU A 22 -0.15 20.05 -4.70
C GLU A 22 -0.82 19.54 -5.98
N MET A 23 -0.56 18.28 -6.36
CA MET A 23 -1.18 17.66 -7.53
C MET A 23 -2.71 17.63 -7.45
N PHE A 24 -3.26 17.49 -6.25
CA PHE A 24 -4.71 17.46 -6.02
C PHE A 24 -5.30 18.80 -5.58
N TRP A 25 -4.48 19.82 -5.33
CA TRP A 25 -4.94 21.10 -4.78
C TRP A 25 -6.00 21.78 -5.64
N ASN A 26 -5.89 21.66 -6.97
CA ASN A 26 -6.78 22.29 -7.93
C ASN A 26 -7.84 21.33 -8.51
N LEU A 27 -8.09 20.18 -7.88
CA LEU A 27 -9.05 19.17 -8.35
C LEU A 27 -10.17 18.92 -7.32
N PRO A 28 -11.02 19.91 -7.03
CA PRO A 28 -12.02 19.84 -5.94
C PRO A 28 -13.14 18.82 -6.19
N GLU A 29 -13.37 18.43 -7.44
CA GLU A 29 -14.39 17.43 -7.82
C GLU A 29 -13.94 15.98 -7.56
N ILE A 30 -12.66 15.78 -7.22
CA ILE A 30 -12.08 14.47 -6.94
C ILE A 30 -12.02 14.27 -5.43
N GLU A 31 -12.63 13.20 -4.93
CA GLU A 31 -12.45 12.80 -3.54
C GLU A 31 -11.04 12.22 -3.37
N VAL A 32 -10.17 12.95 -2.67
CA VAL A 32 -8.78 12.56 -2.48
C VAL A 32 -8.53 12.21 -1.02
N ARG A 33 -7.95 11.03 -0.80
CA ARG A 33 -7.42 10.63 0.50
C ARG A 33 -5.92 10.38 0.37
N ILE A 34 -5.11 11.02 1.20
CA ILE A 34 -3.66 10.78 1.25
C ILE A 34 -3.32 10.03 2.53
N ILE A 35 -2.66 8.88 2.40
CA ILE A 35 -2.21 8.05 3.51
C ILE A 35 -0.69 7.92 3.45
N GLN A 36 -0.04 8.24 4.57
CA GLN A 36 1.40 8.08 4.71
C GLN A 36 1.74 6.76 5.41
N VAL A 37 2.36 5.85 4.67
CA VAL A 37 2.67 4.48 5.13
C VAL A 37 3.54 4.49 6.38
N ALA A 38 4.42 5.48 6.52
CA ALA A 38 5.29 5.61 7.69
C ALA A 38 4.58 5.88 9.01
N GLU A 39 3.31 6.31 8.97
CA GLU A 39 2.44 6.51 10.14
C GLU A 39 1.63 5.25 10.49
N LEU A 40 1.65 4.23 9.62
CA LEU A 40 0.96 2.95 9.84
C LEU A 40 1.89 1.94 10.52
N LYS A 41 1.31 1.07 11.34
CA LYS A 41 1.96 -0.10 11.90
C LYS A 41 1.76 -1.28 10.97
N ILE A 42 2.56 -1.36 9.90
CA ILE A 42 2.57 -2.51 8.98
C ILE A 42 3.76 -3.41 9.32
N LYS A 43 3.47 -4.65 9.69
CA LYS A 43 4.50 -5.65 9.98
C LYS A 43 5.03 -6.27 8.66
N PRO A 44 6.32 -6.62 8.60
CA PRO A 44 6.90 -7.33 7.46
C PRO A 44 6.13 -8.59 7.07
N CYS A 45 6.21 -8.97 5.80
CA CYS A 45 5.58 -10.20 5.33
C CYS A 45 6.25 -11.42 5.97
N LYS A 46 5.46 -12.42 6.38
CA LYS A 46 5.96 -13.70 6.90
C LYS A 46 6.15 -14.77 5.83
N LEU A 47 5.91 -14.45 4.55
CA LEU A 47 5.92 -15.39 3.42
C LEU A 47 5.20 -16.71 3.72
N CYS A 48 4.07 -16.62 4.44
CA CYS A 48 3.39 -17.80 4.95
C CYS A 48 2.75 -18.64 3.83
N PHE A 49 2.36 -18.00 2.72
CA PHE A 49 1.65 -18.49 1.52
C PHE A 49 0.34 -19.25 1.76
N LYS A 50 0.17 -19.94 2.89
CA LYS A 50 -0.98 -20.79 3.24
C LYS A 50 -2.32 -20.06 3.20
N VAL A 51 -2.34 -18.76 3.47
CA VAL A 51 -3.56 -17.95 3.50
C VAL A 51 -3.77 -17.22 2.18
N CYS A 52 -2.82 -16.36 1.79
CA CYS A 52 -2.95 -15.54 0.59
C CYS A 52 -2.89 -16.32 -0.74
N ALA A 53 -2.23 -17.48 -0.80
CA ALA A 53 -2.23 -18.31 -2.01
C ALA A 53 -3.58 -19.02 -2.24
N LYS A 54 -4.38 -19.22 -1.18
CA LYS A 54 -5.70 -19.85 -1.29
C LYS A 54 -6.79 -18.84 -1.64
N LYS A 55 -6.68 -17.63 -1.09
CA LYS A 55 -7.63 -16.54 -1.34
C LYS A 55 -6.86 -15.24 -1.41
N ALA A 56 -6.90 -14.62 -2.59
CA ALA A 56 -6.39 -13.27 -2.78
C ALA A 56 -7.00 -12.33 -1.74
N TYR A 57 -6.24 -11.30 -1.36
CA TYR A 57 -6.68 -10.26 -0.44
C TYR A 57 -6.90 -10.71 1.01
N GLN A 58 -6.43 -11.90 1.38
CA GLN A 58 -6.42 -12.36 2.77
C GLN A 58 -5.00 -12.49 3.31
N CYS A 59 -4.75 -11.84 4.46
CA CYS A 59 -3.52 -11.99 5.21
C CYS A 59 -3.85 -12.40 6.66
N MET A 60 -3.07 -13.33 7.21
CA MET A 60 -3.18 -13.72 8.63
C MET A 60 -2.63 -12.68 9.60
N ILE A 61 -1.78 -11.76 9.12
CA ILE A 61 -1.23 -10.69 9.93
C ILE A 61 -2.30 -9.60 10.05
N LYS A 62 -2.76 -9.37 11.28
CA LYS A 62 -3.73 -8.33 11.62
C LYS A 62 -3.01 -7.07 12.07
N ASP A 63 -3.03 -6.06 11.22
CA ASP A 63 -2.34 -4.79 11.36
C ASP A 63 -2.94 -3.74 10.41
N ASP A 64 -2.36 -2.54 10.37
CA ASP A 64 -2.92 -1.40 9.63
C ASP A 64 -2.97 -1.61 8.10
N PHE A 65 -2.31 -2.66 7.60
CA PHE A 65 -2.43 -3.06 6.20
C PHE A 65 -3.88 -3.38 5.82
N GLU A 66 -4.68 -3.95 6.74
CA GLU A 66 -6.08 -4.29 6.43
C GLU A 66 -6.91 -3.04 6.12
N MET A 67 -6.69 -1.96 6.87
CA MET A 67 -7.35 -0.67 6.62
C MET A 67 -6.86 -0.05 5.31
N LEU A 68 -5.54 0.03 5.10
CA LEU A 68 -4.98 0.56 3.86
C LEU A 68 -5.48 -0.22 2.65
N PHE A 69 -5.55 -1.55 2.75
CA PHE A 69 -6.05 -2.40 1.68
C PHE A 69 -7.54 -2.17 1.38
N LYS A 70 -8.38 -1.91 2.40
CA LYS A 70 -9.78 -1.50 2.18
C LYS A 70 -9.88 -0.18 1.44
N GLU A 71 -9.04 0.80 1.78
CA GLU A 71 -8.98 2.07 1.05
C GLU A 71 -8.55 1.87 -0.41
N MET A 72 -7.53 1.04 -0.65
CA MET A 72 -7.07 0.69 -2.00
C MET A 72 -8.20 0.07 -2.82
N LYS A 73 -8.98 -0.85 -2.24
CA LYS A 73 -10.11 -1.50 -2.93
C LYS A 73 -11.25 -0.55 -3.25
N SER A 74 -11.46 0.47 -2.40
CA SER A 74 -12.54 1.45 -2.58
C SER A 74 -12.19 2.58 -3.55
N ALA A 75 -10.92 2.72 -3.94
CA ALA A 75 -10.46 3.81 -4.79
C ALA A 75 -10.62 3.46 -6.28
N ASP A 76 -11.04 4.44 -7.06
CA ASP A 76 -11.09 4.35 -8.54
C ASP A 76 -9.68 4.48 -9.15
N GLY A 77 -8.75 5.09 -8.42
CA GLY A 77 -7.35 5.20 -8.81
C GLY A 77 -6.42 5.35 -7.60
N ILE A 78 -5.17 4.90 -7.77
CA ILE A 78 -4.15 4.93 -6.72
C ILE A 78 -2.91 5.61 -7.27
N ILE A 79 -2.38 6.60 -6.54
CA ILE A 79 -1.10 7.24 -6.88
C ILE A 79 -0.12 7.02 -5.73
N ILE A 80 1.06 6.48 -6.05
CA ILE A 80 2.10 6.19 -5.08
C ILE A 80 3.24 7.20 -5.25
N ALA A 81 3.52 7.99 -4.22
CA ALA A 81 4.68 8.88 -4.16
C ALA A 81 5.69 8.35 -3.14
N CYS A 82 6.82 7.85 -3.63
CA CYS A 82 7.87 7.25 -2.80
C CYS A 82 9.21 7.92 -3.08
N PRO A 83 9.94 8.39 -2.04
CA PRO A 83 11.27 8.94 -2.23
C PRO A 83 12.32 7.82 -2.34
N PHE A 84 13.44 8.14 -2.96
CA PHE A 84 14.61 7.27 -3.00
C PHE A 84 15.46 7.45 -1.73
N TYR A 85 15.30 6.55 -0.75
CA TYR A 85 16.15 6.47 0.45
C TYR A 85 17.15 5.32 0.26
N PHE A 86 18.11 5.50 -0.65
CA PHE A 86 19.06 4.50 -1.17
C PHE A 86 18.46 3.39 -2.05
N TYR A 87 17.30 2.84 -1.70
CA TYR A 87 16.49 2.04 -2.62
C TYR A 87 15.03 2.40 -2.40
N ILE A 88 14.52 2.02 -1.22
CA ILE A 88 13.15 2.26 -0.82
C ILE A 88 13.07 2.50 0.69
N PRO A 89 12.15 3.36 1.17
CA PRO A 89 12.02 3.61 2.59
C PRO A 89 11.69 2.32 3.35
N SER A 90 12.40 2.08 4.45
CA SER A 90 12.28 0.86 5.25
C SER A 90 10.87 0.57 5.77
N LYS A 91 10.07 1.61 6.08
CA LYS A 91 8.67 1.43 6.50
C LYS A 91 7.72 1.17 5.33
N PHE A 92 8.11 1.54 4.11
CA PHE A 92 7.35 1.28 2.90
C PHE A 92 7.57 -0.14 2.36
N GLN A 93 8.75 -0.71 2.58
CA GLN A 93 9.09 -2.07 2.16
C GLN A 93 8.09 -3.14 2.69
N PRO A 94 7.72 -3.18 3.99
CA PRO A 94 6.69 -4.08 4.49
C PRO A 94 5.35 -3.96 3.76
N PHE A 95 4.94 -2.75 3.40
CA PHE A 95 3.71 -2.54 2.61
C PHE A 95 3.82 -3.23 1.24
N LEU A 96 4.92 -3.01 0.51
CA LEU A 96 5.14 -3.64 -0.80
C LEU A 96 5.16 -5.16 -0.73
N GLU A 97 5.88 -5.74 0.23
CA GLU A 97 5.93 -7.20 0.40
C GLU A 97 4.55 -7.78 0.71
N ARG A 98 3.73 -7.04 1.45
CA ARG A 98 2.37 -7.45 1.79
C ARG A 98 1.42 -7.40 0.60
N LEU A 99 1.74 -6.66 -0.47
CA LEU A 99 1.01 -6.72 -1.75
C LEU A 99 1.12 -8.08 -2.45
N SER A 100 2.02 -8.97 -2.00
CA SER A 100 2.00 -10.38 -2.43
C SER A 100 0.66 -11.07 -2.18
N CYS A 101 -0.19 -10.57 -1.26
CA CYS A 101 -1.54 -11.11 -1.09
C CYS A 101 -2.50 -10.75 -2.22
N LEU A 102 -2.14 -9.81 -3.10
CA LEU A 102 -2.91 -9.48 -4.31
C LEU A 102 -2.64 -10.51 -5.42
N ASP A 103 -1.50 -11.19 -5.35
CA ASP A 103 -1.12 -12.21 -6.33
C ASP A 103 -1.83 -13.53 -6.01
N TYR A 104 -2.72 -13.95 -6.90
CA TYR A 104 -3.49 -15.18 -6.75
C TYR A 104 -2.68 -16.35 -7.32
N PHE A 105 -1.88 -16.99 -6.47
CA PHE A 105 -1.09 -18.17 -6.83
C PHE A 105 -1.95 -19.43 -7.05
N THR A 106 -2.74 -19.49 -8.12
CA THR A 106 -3.67 -20.63 -8.28
C THR A 106 -3.12 -21.89 -8.92
N GLN A 107 -1.98 -21.88 -9.63
CA GLN A 107 -1.70 -23.02 -10.52
C GLN A 107 -0.30 -23.63 -10.48
N LYS A 108 0.66 -23.15 -9.67
CA LYS A 108 2.06 -23.65 -9.76
C LYS A 108 2.73 -24.22 -8.51
N ARG A 109 2.05 -24.31 -7.36
CA ARG A 109 2.66 -24.88 -6.13
C ARG A 109 1.95 -26.12 -5.57
N ALA A 110 1.05 -26.74 -6.34
CA ALA A 110 0.44 -28.03 -5.98
C ALA A 110 1.19 -29.24 -6.57
N ILE A 111 2.30 -29.03 -7.29
CA ILE A 111 3.10 -30.10 -7.88
C ILE A 111 4.59 -29.74 -7.72
N VAL A 112 5.10 -29.81 -6.50
CA VAL A 112 6.46 -30.29 -6.18
C VAL A 112 6.40 -30.94 -4.81
#